data_AF-A0A950A635-F1
#
_entry.id   AF-A0A950A635-F1
#
_cell.length_a   1.000
_cell.length_b   1.000
_cell.length_c   1.000
_cell.angle_alpha   90.00
_cell.angle_beta   90.00
_cell.angle_gamma   90.00
#
_symmetry.space_group_name_H-M   'P 1'
#
loop_
_entity.id
_entity.type
_entity.pdbx_description
1 polymer ?
#
loop_
_entity_poly.entity_id
_entity_poly.type
_entity_poly.pdbx_seq_one_letter_code
_entity_poly.pdbx_strand_id
1 'polypeptide(L)'
;LTSSNVAGPAVQPTGQRYALNESNLIPAVLGSAAVPGVFQPVEVPIAETGNSDLYVDGGVANNTPISTAVAAGATDVTVVISSAPGEGMQKQPDSLPRLLQGSFAVIQRELLEDDIRLSLARNILSRYRDYHGLNERTIAVLHSIQMTEWVPVTLRIIRPSKPLTLTAVGFDNGPELQAAFDQGYADAQNPAIFQA
;
A
#
# COMPACT_ATOMS: atom_id res chain seq x y z
N LEU A 1 10.26 -45.08 -19.13
CA LEU A 1 9.24 -44.07 -18.73
C LEU A 1 9.95 -42.75 -18.57
N THR A 2 10.07 -42.01 -19.67
CA THR A 2 10.65 -40.67 -19.73
C THR A 2 9.62 -39.68 -19.19
N SER A 3 9.81 -39.17 -17.97
CA SER A 3 9.00 -38.08 -17.43
C SER A 3 9.58 -36.75 -17.94
N SER A 4 8.88 -36.16 -18.91
CA SER A 4 9.12 -34.79 -19.36
C SER A 4 8.75 -33.82 -18.23
N ASN A 5 9.76 -33.29 -17.53
CA ASN A 5 9.64 -32.07 -16.74
C ASN A 5 9.46 -30.90 -17.72
N VAL A 6 8.22 -30.61 -18.09
CA VAL A 6 7.87 -29.31 -18.65
C VAL A 6 7.69 -28.37 -17.46
N ALA A 7 8.78 -27.72 -17.06
CA ALA A 7 8.68 -26.54 -16.21
C ALA A 7 7.84 -25.52 -16.99
N GLY A 8 6.65 -25.20 -16.47
CA GLY A 8 5.86 -24.09 -16.97
C GLY A 8 6.68 -22.79 -16.94
N PRO A 9 6.38 -21.81 -17.79
CA PRO A 9 7.14 -20.57 -17.85
C PRO A 9 7.16 -19.94 -16.45
N ALA A 10 8.35 -19.56 -15.99
CA ALA A 10 8.51 -18.84 -14.74
C ALA A 10 7.79 -17.48 -14.86
N VAL A 11 6.62 -17.38 -14.23
CA VAL A 11 5.81 -16.16 -14.25
C VAL A 11 6.52 -15.12 -13.40
N GLN A 12 6.93 -14.01 -14.03
CA GLN A 12 7.48 -12.86 -13.33
C GLN A 12 6.33 -11.95 -12.92
N PRO A 13 6.22 -11.55 -11.64
CA PRO A 13 5.24 -10.55 -11.24
C PRO A 13 5.56 -9.23 -11.94
N THR A 14 4.67 -8.80 -12.84
CA THR A 14 4.74 -7.49 -13.46
C THR A 14 4.05 -6.51 -12.51
N GLY A 15 4.76 -5.49 -12.00
CA GLY A 15 4.18 -4.47 -11.11
C GLY A 15 3.18 -3.53 -11.81
N GLN A 16 2.51 -4.00 -12.87
CA GLN A 16 1.64 -3.20 -13.73
C GLN A 16 0.24 -3.05 -13.12
N ARG A 17 -0.42 -1.94 -13.48
CA ARG A 17 -1.76 -1.56 -13.02
C ARG A 17 -2.71 -1.60 -14.20
N TYR A 18 -3.89 -2.18 -14.01
CA TYR A 18 -4.91 -2.30 -15.06
C TYR A 18 -6.26 -1.80 -14.55
N ALA A 19 -7.14 -1.38 -15.46
CA ALA A 19 -8.43 -0.85 -15.07
C ALA A 19 -9.36 -1.97 -14.56
N LEU A 20 -10.06 -1.69 -13.47
CA LEU A 20 -11.11 -2.57 -12.96
C LEU A 20 -12.38 -2.41 -13.81
N ASN A 21 -12.96 -3.53 -14.19
CA ASN A 21 -14.24 -3.63 -14.90
C ASN A 21 -15.00 -4.87 -14.43
N GLU A 22 -16.25 -5.03 -14.87
CA GLU A 22 -17.11 -6.14 -14.43
C GLU A 22 -16.52 -7.53 -14.72
N SER A 23 -15.72 -7.66 -15.77
CA SER A 23 -15.13 -8.96 -16.17
C SER A 23 -13.89 -9.35 -15.36
N ASN A 24 -13.21 -8.40 -14.71
CA ASN A 24 -11.99 -8.67 -13.93
C ASN A 24 -12.11 -8.29 -12.45
N LEU A 25 -13.22 -7.70 -12.01
CA LEU A 25 -13.40 -7.22 -10.63
C LEU A 25 -13.17 -8.31 -9.57
N ILE A 26 -13.86 -9.44 -9.69
CA ILE A 26 -13.76 -10.55 -8.73
C ILE A 26 -12.32 -11.09 -8.65
N PRO A 27 -11.68 -11.52 -9.76
CA PRO A 27 -10.32 -12.03 -9.69
C PRO A 27 -9.32 -10.96 -9.25
N ALA A 28 -9.51 -9.69 -9.59
CA ALA A 28 -8.64 -8.60 -9.14
C ALA A 28 -8.73 -8.38 -7.61
N VAL A 29 -9.93 -8.43 -7.03
CA VAL A 29 -10.12 -8.34 -5.57
C VAL A 29 -9.48 -9.54 -4.86
N LEU A 30 -9.65 -10.75 -5.39
CA LEU A 30 -9.00 -11.95 -4.85
C LEU A 30 -7.48 -11.86 -4.94
N GLY A 31 -6.93 -11.42 -6.08
CA GLY A 31 -5.50 -11.19 -6.26
C GLY A 31 -4.96 -10.14 -5.29
N SER A 32 -5.69 -9.03 -5.10
CA SER A 32 -5.32 -7.98 -4.15
C SER A 32 -5.27 -8.44 -2.69
N ALA A 33 -5.92 -9.55 -2.35
CA ALA A 33 -5.92 -10.16 -1.01
C ALA A 33 -5.07 -11.45 -0.92
N ALA A 34 -4.39 -11.84 -2.01
CA ALA A 34 -3.64 -13.08 -2.09
C ALA A 34 -2.24 -12.94 -1.47
N VAL A 35 -2.18 -12.89 -0.13
CA VAL A 35 -0.94 -12.73 0.63
C VAL A 35 0.04 -13.88 0.32
N PRO A 36 1.26 -13.57 -0.17
CA PRO A 36 2.26 -14.60 -0.49
C PRO A 36 2.58 -15.49 0.72
N GLY A 37 2.58 -16.80 0.50
CA GLY A 37 2.84 -17.80 1.54
C GLY A 37 1.60 -18.19 2.37
N VAL A 38 0.48 -17.48 2.22
CA VAL A 38 -0.82 -17.85 2.79
C VAL A 38 -1.78 -18.32 1.71
N PHE A 39 -1.86 -17.58 0.59
CA PHE A 39 -2.72 -17.87 -0.55
C PHE A 39 -1.92 -18.11 -1.83
N GLN A 40 -2.52 -18.81 -2.78
CA GLN A 40 -1.96 -18.97 -4.12
C GLN A 40 -2.16 -17.68 -4.93
N PRO A 41 -1.22 -17.32 -5.82
CA PRO A 41 -1.43 -16.23 -6.77
C PRO A 41 -2.71 -16.44 -7.59
N VAL A 42 -3.42 -15.36 -7.89
CA VAL A 42 -4.70 -15.38 -8.59
C VAL A 42 -4.51 -14.94 -10.03
N GLU A 43 -5.05 -15.70 -10.97
CA GLU A 43 -5.07 -15.33 -12.38
C GLU A 43 -6.15 -14.27 -12.63
N VAL A 44 -5.74 -13.11 -13.17
CA VAL A 44 -6.63 -11.97 -13.43
C VAL A 44 -6.62 -11.66 -14.92
N PRO A 45 -7.80 -11.64 -15.59
CA PRO A 45 -7.92 -11.23 -16.97
C PRO A 45 -7.72 -9.72 -17.13
N ILE A 46 -6.98 -9.33 -18.16
CA ILE A 46 -6.65 -7.95 -18.50
C ILE A 46 -7.35 -7.60 -19.81
N ALA A 47 -8.39 -6.77 -19.72
CA ALA A 47 -9.24 -6.44 -20.86
C ALA A 47 -8.48 -5.68 -21.96
N GLU A 48 -7.49 -4.88 -21.58
CA GLU A 48 -6.70 -4.05 -22.49
C GLU A 48 -5.74 -4.87 -23.37
N THR A 49 -5.27 -6.01 -22.87
CA THR A 49 -4.29 -6.87 -23.57
C THR A 49 -4.92 -8.15 -24.13
N GLY A 50 -6.10 -8.54 -23.63
CA GLY A 50 -6.76 -9.80 -23.96
C GLY A 50 -6.10 -11.03 -23.31
N ASN A 51 -5.13 -10.83 -22.41
CA ASN A 51 -4.40 -11.88 -21.71
C ASN A 51 -4.81 -11.97 -20.24
N SER A 52 -4.30 -12.99 -19.54
CA SER A 52 -4.35 -13.10 -18.09
C SER A 52 -2.94 -13.07 -17.49
N ASP A 53 -2.81 -12.46 -16.31
CA ASP A 53 -1.56 -12.43 -15.52
C ASP A 53 -1.82 -12.94 -14.09
N LEU A 54 -0.76 -13.38 -13.40
CA LEU A 54 -0.84 -13.79 -11.98
C LEU A 54 -0.59 -12.61 -11.04
N TYR A 55 -1.48 -12.44 -10.08
CA TYR A 55 -1.44 -11.39 -9.07
C TYR A 55 -1.33 -11.95 -7.66
N VAL A 56 -0.66 -11.18 -6.81
CA VAL A 56 -0.56 -11.38 -5.36
C VAL A 56 -0.97 -10.10 -4.66
N ASP A 57 -1.05 -10.15 -3.33
CA ASP A 57 -1.48 -9.05 -2.49
C ASP A 57 -0.77 -7.72 -2.81
N GLY A 58 -1.56 -6.66 -2.98
CA GLY A 58 -1.06 -5.34 -3.39
C GLY A 58 -0.10 -4.71 -2.38
N GLY A 59 -0.14 -5.13 -1.11
CA GLY A 59 0.76 -4.67 -0.06
C GLY A 59 2.24 -5.00 -0.30
N VAL A 60 2.57 -5.90 -1.24
CA VAL A 60 3.97 -6.12 -1.67
C VAL A 60 4.52 -4.98 -2.54
N ALA A 61 3.65 -4.27 -3.26
CA ALA A 61 4.04 -3.35 -4.33
C ALA A 61 3.54 -1.92 -4.12
N ASN A 62 2.36 -1.76 -3.51
CA ASN A 62 1.78 -0.47 -3.18
C ASN A 62 0.70 -0.61 -2.08
N ASN A 63 1.11 -0.48 -0.82
CA ASN A 63 0.19 -0.56 0.31
C ASN A 63 -0.61 0.74 0.55
N THR A 64 -0.26 1.85 -0.11
CA THR A 64 -0.92 3.15 0.14
C THR A 64 -1.18 3.92 -1.14
N PRO A 65 -2.43 4.01 -1.61
CA PRO A 65 -2.73 4.68 -2.86
C PRO A 65 -2.70 6.22 -2.74
N ILE A 66 -1.86 6.85 -1.89
CA ILE A 66 -1.76 8.31 -1.84
C ILE A 66 -1.21 8.83 -3.18
N SER A 67 -0.10 8.25 -3.63
CA SER A 67 0.51 8.57 -4.92
C SER A 67 -0.47 8.36 -6.08
N THR A 68 -1.31 7.33 -5.98
CA THR A 68 -2.32 6.97 -7.00
C THR A 68 -3.52 7.91 -6.97
N ALA A 69 -4.02 8.26 -5.79
CA ALA A 69 -5.11 9.21 -5.61
C ALA A 69 -4.71 10.61 -6.12
N VAL A 70 -3.49 11.05 -5.79
CA VAL A 70 -2.96 12.34 -6.27
C VAL A 70 -2.75 12.32 -7.78
N ALA A 71 -2.24 11.22 -8.35
CA ALA A 71 -2.13 11.07 -9.81
C ALA A 71 -3.50 11.08 -10.51
N ALA A 72 -4.56 10.65 -9.82
CA ALA A 72 -5.94 10.77 -10.28
C ALA A 72 -6.55 12.17 -10.07
N GLY A 73 -5.77 13.14 -9.56
CA GLY A 73 -6.17 14.53 -9.36
C GLY A 73 -6.74 14.85 -7.97
N ALA A 74 -6.63 13.95 -6.99
CA ALA A 74 -7.11 14.21 -5.64
C ALA A 74 -6.25 15.27 -4.94
N THR A 75 -6.90 16.31 -4.40
CA THR A 75 -6.29 17.39 -3.60
C THR A 75 -6.63 17.28 -2.12
N ASP A 76 -7.49 16.35 -1.75
CA ASP A 76 -7.90 16.05 -0.39
C ASP A 76 -7.97 14.53 -0.24
N VAL A 77 -7.06 13.96 0.56
CA VAL A 77 -6.87 12.53 0.68
C VAL A 77 -6.94 12.13 2.16
N THR A 78 -7.85 11.20 2.47
CA THR A 78 -7.94 10.58 3.79
C THR A 78 -7.30 9.20 3.74
N VAL A 79 -6.32 8.97 4.61
CA VAL A 79 -5.55 7.74 4.73
C VAL A 79 -5.94 7.06 6.03
N VAL A 80 -6.47 5.84 5.93
CA VAL A 80 -6.84 5.02 7.09
C VAL A 80 -5.80 3.93 7.26
N ILE A 81 -5.18 3.88 8.43
CA ILE A 81 -4.13 2.93 8.78
C ILE A 81 -4.66 2.08 9.91
N SER A 82 -4.72 0.77 9.71
CA SER A 82 -5.29 -0.17 10.68
C SER A 82 -4.31 -0.61 11.78
N SER A 83 -3.03 -0.23 11.67
CA SER A 83 -1.99 -0.55 12.64
C SER A 83 -1.54 0.67 13.43
N ALA A 84 -1.20 0.45 14.70
CA ALA A 84 -0.64 1.47 15.56
C ALA A 84 0.86 1.71 15.28
N PRO A 85 1.41 2.87 15.67
CA PRO A 85 2.84 3.13 15.52
C PRO A 85 3.70 2.05 16.20
N GLY A 86 4.60 1.42 15.44
CA GLY A 86 5.51 0.38 15.95
C GLY A 86 4.87 -1.00 16.15
N GLU A 87 3.59 -1.17 15.81
CA GLU A 87 2.93 -2.47 15.82
C GLU A 87 3.56 -3.42 14.79
N GLY A 88 3.68 -4.72 15.13
CA GLY A 88 4.30 -5.72 14.26
C GLY A 88 5.83 -5.83 14.36
N MET A 89 6.49 -5.07 15.26
CA MET A 89 7.88 -5.35 15.66
C MET A 89 7.95 -6.64 16.49
N GLN A 90 7.82 -7.81 15.85
CA GLN A 90 7.98 -9.08 16.53
C GLN A 90 9.41 -9.24 17.06
N LYS A 91 9.52 -9.65 18.33
CA LYS A 91 10.74 -10.24 18.88
C LYS A 91 11.09 -11.47 18.04
N GLN A 92 12.35 -11.52 17.59
CA GLN A 92 13.04 -12.59 16.86
C GLN A 92 12.15 -13.73 16.33
N PRO A 93 11.97 -13.84 15.00
CA PRO A 93 11.21 -14.92 14.40
C PRO A 93 11.82 -16.29 14.71
N ASP A 94 10.99 -17.25 15.09
CA ASP A 94 11.36 -18.61 15.49
C ASP A 94 11.10 -19.66 14.40
N SER A 95 10.50 -19.27 13.27
CA SER A 95 10.19 -20.16 12.14
C SER A 95 10.16 -19.44 10.80
N LEU A 96 10.40 -20.17 9.71
CA LEU A 96 10.39 -19.63 8.34
C LEU A 96 9.06 -18.96 7.94
N PRO A 97 7.87 -19.53 8.23
CA PRO A 97 6.61 -18.85 7.92
C PRO A 97 6.45 -17.51 8.66
N ARG A 98 6.89 -17.44 9.92
CA ARG A 98 6.85 -16.20 10.72
C ARG A 98 7.88 -15.18 10.24
N LEU A 99 9.05 -15.64 9.77
CA LEU A 99 10.02 -14.78 9.10
C LEU A 99 9.40 -14.12 7.86
N LEU A 100 8.78 -14.92 6.98
CA LEU A 100 8.15 -14.41 5.76
C LEU A 100 7.01 -13.43 6.06
N GLN A 101 6.12 -13.79 6.99
CA GLN A 101 5.03 -12.90 7.42
C GLN A 101 5.56 -11.60 8.04
N GLY A 102 6.60 -11.69 8.89
CA GLY A 102 7.25 -10.53 9.49
C GLY A 102 7.92 -9.64 8.45
N SER A 103 8.63 -10.21 7.47
CA SER A 103 9.23 -9.47 6.36
C SER A 103 8.17 -8.77 5.51
N PHE A 104 7.05 -9.45 5.21
CA PHE A 104 5.94 -8.85 4.47
C PHE A 104 5.32 -7.66 5.23
N ALA A 105 5.08 -7.81 6.53
CA ALA A 105 4.58 -6.72 7.37
C ALA A 105 5.54 -5.53 7.42
N VAL A 106 6.86 -5.78 7.47
CA VAL A 106 7.88 -4.72 7.43
C VAL A 106 7.89 -3.99 6.08
N ILE A 107 7.81 -4.72 4.96
CA ILE A 107 7.73 -4.12 3.61
C ILE A 107 6.47 -3.25 3.49
N GLN A 108 5.31 -3.78 3.87
CA GLN A 108 4.04 -3.06 3.87
C GLN A 108 4.11 -1.76 4.68
N ARG A 109 4.74 -1.81 5.86
CA ARG A 109 4.91 -0.65 6.74
C ARG A 109 5.85 0.38 6.13
N GLU A 110 7.02 -0.03 5.65
CA GLU A 110 8.02 0.92 5.14
C GLU A 110 7.49 1.64 3.89
N LEU A 111 6.80 0.90 3.01
CA LEU A 111 6.17 1.48 1.83
C LEU A 111 5.08 2.50 2.19
N LEU A 112 4.28 2.21 3.22
CA LEU A 112 3.27 3.14 3.75
C LEU A 112 3.89 4.39 4.38
N GLU A 113 4.90 4.22 5.22
CA GLU A 113 5.58 5.33 5.87
C GLU A 113 6.31 6.21 4.83
N ASP A 114 6.94 5.62 3.82
CA ASP A 114 7.61 6.36 2.76
C ASP A 114 6.63 7.13 1.87
N ASP A 115 5.48 6.55 1.52
CA ASP A 115 4.44 7.27 0.77
C ASP A 115 3.89 8.46 1.56
N ILE A 116 3.71 8.33 2.88
CA ILE A 116 3.31 9.44 3.74
C ILE A 116 4.41 10.50 3.78
N ARG A 117 5.67 10.12 4.03
CA ARG A 117 6.81 11.05 4.09
C ARG A 117 6.97 11.83 2.79
N LEU A 118 6.92 11.15 1.65
CA LEU A 118 7.01 11.77 0.34
C LEU A 118 5.84 12.73 0.10
N SER A 119 4.63 12.37 0.53
CA SER A 119 3.45 13.23 0.39
C SER A 119 3.51 14.46 1.31
N LEU A 120 4.05 14.33 2.52
CA LEU A 120 4.32 15.47 3.40
C LEU A 120 5.44 16.38 2.85
N ALA A 121 6.51 15.78 2.32
CA ALA A 121 7.57 16.52 1.64
C ALA A 121 7.02 17.30 0.44
N ARG A 122 6.07 16.74 -0.33
CA ARG A 122 5.35 17.45 -1.40
C ARG A 122 4.65 18.72 -0.85
N ASN A 123 3.96 18.63 0.28
CA ASN A 123 3.30 19.81 0.86
C ASN A 123 4.30 20.88 1.33
N ILE A 124 5.36 20.49 2.05
CA ILE A 124 6.37 21.44 2.54
C ILE A 124 7.08 22.12 1.36
N LEU A 125 7.52 21.36 0.36
CA LEU A 125 8.21 21.91 -0.81
C LEU A 125 7.30 22.79 -1.67
N SER A 126 5.97 22.54 -1.69
CA SER A 126 5.02 23.42 -2.36
C SER A 126 5.00 24.86 -1.79
N ARG A 127 5.34 25.01 -0.50
CA ARG A 127 5.46 26.31 0.18
C ARG A 127 6.77 27.03 -0.15
N TYR A 128 7.82 26.28 -0.52
CA TYR A 128 9.16 26.80 -0.85
C TYR A 128 9.42 26.69 -2.35
N ARG A 129 8.49 27.20 -3.15
CA ARG A 129 8.47 27.15 -4.64
C ARG A 129 9.70 27.79 -5.30
N ASP A 130 10.44 28.58 -4.55
CA ASP A 130 11.68 29.19 -5.00
C ASP A 130 12.85 28.25 -4.71
N TYR A 131 13.27 27.47 -5.70
CA TYR A 131 14.48 26.63 -5.68
C TYR A 131 15.79 27.45 -5.57
N HIS A 132 15.74 28.67 -5.02
CA HIS A 132 16.86 29.57 -4.86
C HIS A 132 17.90 28.97 -3.90
N GLY A 133 19.10 28.69 -4.43
CA GLY A 133 20.23 28.18 -3.66
C GLY A 133 20.49 26.67 -3.79
N LEU A 134 19.66 25.92 -4.53
CA LEU A 134 19.95 24.52 -4.85
C LEU A 134 20.93 24.40 -6.02
N ASN A 135 21.83 23.41 -5.95
CA ASN A 135 22.76 23.14 -7.05
C ASN A 135 22.04 22.44 -8.22
N GLU A 136 22.61 22.54 -9.42
CA GLU A 136 22.02 22.01 -10.66
C GLU A 136 21.77 20.49 -10.62
N ARG A 137 22.59 19.74 -9.87
CA ARG A 137 22.40 18.28 -9.71
C ARG A 137 21.16 17.96 -8.89
N THR A 138 20.92 18.71 -7.82
CA THR A 138 19.72 18.56 -6.98
C THR A 138 18.48 18.95 -7.77
N ILE A 139 18.55 20.01 -8.57
CA ILE A 139 17.46 20.43 -9.47
C ILE A 139 17.17 19.33 -10.51
N ALA A 140 18.20 18.75 -11.13
CA ALA A 140 18.04 17.65 -12.09
C ALA A 140 17.42 16.39 -11.46
N VAL A 141 17.83 16.05 -10.23
CA VAL A 141 17.22 14.95 -9.47
C VAL A 141 15.75 15.24 -9.18
N LEU A 142 15.40 16.45 -8.74
CA LEU A 142 14.01 16.86 -8.51
C LEU A 142 13.16 16.76 -9.78
N HIS A 143 13.69 17.19 -10.93
CA HIS A 143 13.03 17.05 -12.23
C HIS A 143 12.88 15.58 -12.68
N SER A 144 13.84 14.72 -12.37
CA SER A 144 13.77 13.29 -12.72
C SER A 144 12.72 12.51 -11.94
N ILE A 145 12.21 13.04 -10.83
CA ILE A 145 11.18 12.40 -10.00
C ILE A 145 9.77 12.59 -10.62
N GLN A 146 9.64 13.03 -11.88
CA GLN A 146 8.36 13.30 -12.56
C GLN A 146 7.43 14.22 -11.74
N MET A 147 8.00 15.13 -10.94
CA MET A 147 7.26 16.15 -10.19
C MET A 147 6.88 17.34 -11.10
N THR A 148 6.32 17.07 -12.29
CA THR A 148 6.08 18.13 -13.29
C THR A 148 4.80 18.91 -13.05
N GLU A 149 3.82 18.36 -12.32
CA GLU A 149 2.58 19.06 -11.96
C GLU A 149 2.41 19.06 -10.43
N TRP A 150 2.99 20.08 -9.79
CA TRP A 150 2.86 20.28 -8.35
C TRP A 150 1.43 20.70 -8.00
N VAL A 151 0.68 19.80 -7.36
CA VAL A 151 -0.65 20.08 -6.81
C VAL A 151 -0.57 19.99 -5.28
N PRO A 152 -0.90 21.05 -4.51
CA PRO A 152 -1.00 20.98 -3.06
C PRO A 152 -2.09 19.97 -2.64
N VAL A 153 -1.81 19.11 -1.65
CA VAL A 153 -2.75 18.06 -1.21
C VAL A 153 -2.97 18.15 0.30
N THR A 154 -4.22 18.22 0.75
CA THR A 154 -4.55 18.05 2.16
C THR A 154 -4.55 16.56 2.49
N LEU A 155 -3.76 16.15 3.48
CA LEU A 155 -3.73 14.77 3.98
C LEU A 155 -4.42 14.70 5.34
N ARG A 156 -5.38 13.79 5.50
CA ARG A 156 -5.92 13.40 6.80
C ARG A 156 -5.51 11.98 7.10
N ILE A 157 -4.78 11.77 8.18
CA ILE A 157 -4.32 10.45 8.59
C ILE A 157 -5.13 10.02 9.81
N ILE A 158 -5.84 8.91 9.66
CA ILE A 158 -6.55 8.20 10.74
C ILE A 158 -5.73 6.96 11.05
N ARG A 159 -5.25 6.87 12.29
CA ARG A 159 -4.43 5.75 12.77
C ARG A 159 -4.74 5.50 14.24
N PRO A 160 -4.87 4.23 14.68
CA PRO A 160 -5.07 3.93 16.08
C PRO A 160 -3.83 4.28 16.90
N SER A 161 -4.06 4.85 18.09
CA SER A 161 -2.98 5.22 19.01
C SER A 161 -2.33 4.02 19.71
N LYS A 162 -3.04 2.89 19.76
CA LYS A 162 -2.61 1.63 20.39
C LYS A 162 -3.02 0.47 19.49
N PRO A 163 -2.29 -0.67 19.52
CA PRO A 163 -2.66 -1.85 18.76
C PRO A 163 -4.12 -2.23 18.98
N LEU A 164 -4.81 -2.55 17.89
CA LEU A 164 -6.18 -3.05 17.97
C LEU A 164 -6.16 -4.45 18.60
N THR A 165 -7.21 -4.77 19.34
CA THR A 165 -7.34 -6.09 19.99
C THR A 165 -7.59 -7.21 18.98
N LEU A 166 -8.10 -6.84 17.79
CA LEU A 166 -8.40 -7.75 16.70
C LEU A 166 -7.13 -8.10 15.92
N THR A 167 -6.94 -9.38 15.60
CA THR A 167 -5.93 -9.80 14.63
C THR A 167 -6.52 -9.84 13.22
N ALA A 168 -5.68 -9.71 12.20
CA ALA A 168 -6.11 -9.77 10.78
C ALA A 168 -6.79 -11.09 10.36
N VAL A 169 -6.87 -12.09 11.24
CA VAL A 169 -7.56 -13.38 11.00
C VAL A 169 -8.73 -13.62 11.95
N GLY A 170 -8.94 -12.77 12.96
CA GLY A 170 -9.93 -12.93 14.02
C GLY A 170 -11.34 -12.45 13.66
N PHE A 171 -11.83 -12.76 12.46
CA PHE A 171 -13.11 -12.24 11.93
C PHE A 171 -14.36 -12.83 12.58
N ASP A 172 -14.22 -13.77 13.52
CA ASP A 172 -15.31 -14.49 14.18
C ASP A 172 -15.64 -13.96 15.59
N ASN A 173 -14.89 -12.97 16.09
CA ASN A 173 -15.10 -12.39 17.41
C ASN A 173 -15.89 -11.08 17.35
N GLY A 174 -17.22 -11.17 17.39
CA GLY A 174 -18.13 -10.02 17.34
C GLY A 174 -17.82 -8.89 18.33
N PRO A 175 -17.62 -9.17 19.63
CA PRO A 175 -17.23 -8.14 20.61
C PRO A 175 -15.93 -7.41 20.28
N GLU A 176 -14.88 -8.12 19.84
CA GLU A 176 -13.61 -7.49 19.46
C GLU A 176 -13.74 -6.68 18.17
N LEU A 177 -14.53 -7.16 17.21
CA LEU A 177 -14.84 -6.41 15.98
C LEU A 177 -15.56 -5.10 16.30
N GLN A 178 -16.55 -5.12 17.20
CA GLN A 178 -17.27 -3.93 17.60
C GLN A 178 -16.34 -2.94 18.34
N ALA A 179 -15.49 -3.43 19.24
CA ALA A 179 -14.52 -2.59 19.94
C ALA A 179 -13.53 -1.93 18.96
N ALA A 180 -13.02 -2.67 17.98
CA ALA A 180 -12.13 -2.14 16.95
C ALA A 180 -12.86 -1.10 16.06
N PHE A 181 -14.12 -1.36 15.72
CA PHE A 181 -14.95 -0.42 14.97
C PHE A 181 -15.17 0.89 15.74
N ASP A 182 -15.60 0.80 17.00
CA ASP A 182 -15.84 1.97 17.86
C ASP A 182 -14.56 2.79 18.06
N GLN A 183 -13.43 2.12 18.26
CA GLN A 183 -12.12 2.77 18.36
C GLN A 183 -11.76 3.50 17.05
N GLY A 184 -11.95 2.86 15.89
CA GLY A 184 -11.69 3.49 14.59
C GLY A 184 -12.53 4.75 14.36
N TYR A 185 -13.81 4.75 14.77
CA TYR A 185 -14.66 5.95 14.72
C TYR A 185 -14.20 7.05 15.66
N ALA A 186 -13.70 6.70 16.85
CA ALA A 186 -13.13 7.65 17.79
C ALA A 186 -11.84 8.28 17.24
N ASP A 187 -10.95 7.47 16.65
CA ASP A 187 -9.72 7.93 16.00
C ASP A 187 -10.03 8.87 14.83
N ALA A 188 -11.11 8.59 14.09
CA ALA A 188 -11.57 9.43 12.99
C ALA A 188 -12.12 10.81 13.41
N GLN A 189 -12.48 11.01 14.69
CA GLN A 189 -12.94 12.32 15.18
C GLN A 189 -11.80 13.34 15.27
N ASN A 190 -10.56 12.89 15.46
CA ASN A 190 -9.39 13.75 15.61
C ASN A 190 -8.23 13.25 14.72
N PRO A 191 -8.38 13.29 13.39
CA PRO A 191 -7.33 12.84 12.49
C PRO A 191 -6.13 13.78 12.56
N ALA A 192 -4.93 13.26 12.26
CA ALA A 192 -3.78 14.11 12.01
C ALA A 192 -3.96 14.78 10.64
N ILE A 193 -4.09 16.11 10.62
CA ILE A 193 -4.34 16.88 9.40
C ILE A 193 -3.06 17.61 9.00
N PHE A 194 -2.64 17.38 7.76
CA PHE A 194 -1.51 18.06 7.13
C PHE A 194 -2.04 18.83 5.93
N GLN A 195 -2.22 20.13 6.12
CA GLN A 195 -2.64 21.03 5.05
C GLN A 195 -1.44 21.46 4.22
N ALA A 196 -1.66 21.59 2.91
CA ALA A 196 -0.67 22.17 2.01
C ALA A 196 -0.38 23.63 2.35
#